data_AF-A1DJM5-F1
#
_entry.id   AF-A1DJM5-F1
#
_cell.length_a   1.000
_cell.length_b   1.000
_cell.length_c   1.000
_cell.angle_alpha   90.00
_cell.angle_beta   90.00
_cell.angle_gamma   90.00
#
_symmetry.space_group_name_H-M   'P 1'
#
loop_
_entity.id
_entity.type
_entity.pdbx_description
1 polymer ?
#
loop_
_entity_poly.entity_id
_entity_poly.type
_entity_poly.pdbx_seq_one_letter_code
_entity_poly.pdbx_strand_id
1 'polypeptide(L)'
;MATLNRNLRVTMFAFKKDEISEEEFHNHWSKVHAPIVAEFLAKAGVIKYTQVMAPDEAKFFDWTKTSIAFGWEEIYVENGQPLVSKEGVARL
;
A
#
# COMPACT_ATOMS: atom_id res chain seq x y z
N MET A 1 14.66 -2.76 -30.14
CA MET A 1 15.01 -2.85 -28.71
C MET A 1 13.72 -2.63 -27.92
N ALA A 2 13.33 -3.56 -27.05
CA ALA A 2 12.16 -3.36 -26.19
C ALA A 2 12.56 -2.47 -25.02
N THR A 3 11.92 -1.31 -24.87
CA THR A 3 12.04 -0.47 -23.69
C THR A 3 11.43 -1.20 -22.51
N LEU A 4 12.24 -1.46 -21.47
CA LEU A 4 11.74 -1.99 -20.21
C LEU A 4 10.89 -0.90 -19.55
N ASN A 5 9.56 -1.07 -19.50
CA ASN A 5 8.69 -0.17 -18.77
C ASN A 5 9.03 -0.27 -17.27
N ARG A 6 9.74 0.74 -16.75
CA ARG A 6 10.11 0.85 -15.33
C ARG A 6 8.94 1.40 -14.50
N ASN A 7 7.82 0.70 -14.51
CA ASN A 7 6.67 1.06 -13.68
C ASN A 7 6.83 0.41 -12.30
N LEU A 8 6.79 1.22 -11.24
CA LEU A 8 6.71 0.72 -9.87
C LEU A 8 5.25 0.37 -9.56
N ARG A 9 5.00 -0.85 -9.09
CA ARG A 9 3.70 -1.27 -8.57
C ARG A 9 3.81 -1.46 -7.06
N VAL A 10 3.02 -0.69 -6.32
CA VAL A 10 2.87 -0.84 -4.87
C VAL A 10 1.57 -1.59 -4.58
N THR A 11 1.65 -2.62 -3.73
CA THR A 11 0.48 -3.34 -3.22
C THR A 11 0.40 -3.12 -1.72
N MET A 12 -0.78 -2.72 -1.23
CA MET A 12 -1.03 -2.46 0.18
C MET A 12 -2.17 -3.34 0.66
N PHE A 13 -2.06 -3.82 1.90
CA PHE A 13 -3.12 -4.54 2.59
C PHE A 13 -3.66 -3.64 3.70
N ALA A 14 -4.97 -3.46 3.74
CA ALA A 14 -5.66 -2.69 4.75
C ALA A 14 -6.61 -3.61 5.51
N PHE A 15 -6.58 -3.52 6.83
CA PHE A 15 -7.40 -4.35 7.71
C PHE A 15 -8.58 -3.54 8.24
N LYS A 16 -9.72 -4.21 8.34
CA LYS A 16 -10.92 -3.65 8.96
C LYS A 16 -10.68 -3.54 10.48
N LYS A 17 -11.29 -2.53 11.12
CA LYS A 17 -11.37 -2.50 12.59
C LYS A 17 -12.27 -3.61 13.12
N ASP A 18 -11.97 -4.17 14.27
CA ASP A 18 -12.77 -5.26 14.85
C ASP A 18 -14.19 -4.82 15.19
N GLU A 19 -14.39 -3.55 15.54
CA GLU A 19 -15.68 -3.04 16.04
C GLU A 19 -16.72 -2.73 14.94
N ILE A 20 -16.33 -2.74 13.66
CA ILE A 20 -17.24 -2.43 12.54
C ILE A 20 -17.60 -3.69 11.77
N SER A 21 -18.79 -3.76 11.19
CA SER A 21 -19.16 -4.87 10.32
C SER A 21 -18.40 -4.85 8.99
N GLU A 22 -18.32 -6.00 8.31
CA GLU A 22 -17.77 -6.05 6.93
C GLU A 22 -18.54 -5.16 5.96
N GLU A 23 -19.85 -5.04 6.15
CA GLU A 23 -20.72 -4.20 5.33
C GLU A 23 -20.42 -2.71 5.55
N GLU A 24 -20.29 -2.26 6.80
CA GLU A 24 -19.91 -0.89 7.13
C GLU A 24 -18.53 -0.55 6.57
N PHE A 25 -17.58 -1.47 6.72
CA PHE A 25 -16.26 -1.32 6.12
C PHE A 25 -16.33 -1.23 4.61
N HIS A 26 -17.04 -2.15 3.95
CA HIS A 26 -17.19 -2.13 2.49
C HIS A 26 -17.79 -0.81 2.00
N ASN A 27 -18.88 -0.36 2.64
CA ASN A 27 -19.55 0.88 2.28
C ASN A 27 -18.62 2.08 2.44
N HIS A 28 -17.91 2.19 3.57
CA HIS A 28 -17.00 3.29 3.80
C HIS A 28 -15.78 3.23 2.86
N TRP A 29 -15.17 2.05 2.70
CA TRP A 29 -13.96 1.85 1.92
C TRP A 29 -14.17 2.12 0.44
N SER A 30 -15.30 1.68 -0.12
CA SER A 30 -15.62 1.86 -1.54
C SER A 30 -16.18 3.25 -1.86
N LYS A 31 -17.09 3.77 -1.03
CA LYS A 31 -17.83 5.03 -1.33
C LYS A 31 -17.15 6.28 -0.82
N VAL A 32 -16.32 6.17 0.23
CA VAL A 32 -15.66 7.32 0.86
C VAL A 32 -14.16 7.29 0.64
N HIS A 33 -13.49 6.19 1.00
CA HIS A 33 -12.03 6.11 0.91
C HIS A 33 -11.54 6.05 -0.54
N ALA A 34 -12.12 5.20 -1.39
CA ALA A 34 -11.64 4.99 -2.76
C ALA A 34 -11.60 6.28 -3.61
N PRO A 35 -12.64 7.14 -3.62
CA PRO A 35 -12.61 8.38 -4.41
C PRO A 35 -11.53 9.37 -3.94
N ILE A 36 -11.39 9.54 -2.62
CA ILE A 36 -10.40 10.44 -2.02
C ILE A 36 -8.99 10.00 -2.39
N VAL A 37 -8.70 8.70 -2.25
CA VAL A 37 -7.38 8.15 -2.56
C VAL A 37 -7.11 8.19 -4.07
N ALA A 38 -8.10 7.85 -4.91
CA ALA A 38 -7.94 7.94 -6.35
C ALA A 38 -7.59 9.36 -6.81
N GLU A 39 -8.28 10.37 -6.28
CA GLU A 39 -7.98 11.78 -6.58
C GLU A 39 -6.58 12.18 -6.10
N PHE A 40 -6.21 11.82 -4.88
CA PHE A 40 -4.89 12.09 -4.31
C PHE A 40 -3.77 11.45 -5.12
N LEU A 41 -3.91 10.16 -5.45
CA LEU A 41 -2.90 9.41 -6.22
C LEU A 41 -2.77 9.93 -7.66
N ALA A 42 -3.87 10.34 -8.29
CA ALA A 42 -3.82 10.97 -9.60
C ALA A 42 -3.01 12.28 -9.57
N LYS A 43 -3.21 13.11 -8.54
CA LYS A 43 -2.41 14.34 -8.34
C LYS A 43 -0.92 14.05 -8.09
N ALA A 44 -0.60 12.90 -7.49
CA ALA A 44 0.76 12.45 -7.24
C ALA A 44 1.43 11.76 -8.45
N GLY A 45 0.76 11.67 -9.60
CA GLY A 45 1.30 11.07 -10.82
C GLY A 45 1.19 9.54 -10.90
N VAL A 46 0.38 8.92 -10.03
CA VAL A 46 0.12 7.48 -10.10
C VAL A 46 -0.83 7.20 -11.26
N ILE A 47 -0.34 6.39 -12.20
CA ILE A 47 -1.04 6.10 -13.46
C ILE A 47 -2.17 5.08 -13.34
N LYS A 48 -2.21 4.30 -12.25
CA LYS A 48 -3.25 3.28 -12.03
C LYS A 48 -3.45 3.02 -10.54
N TYR A 49 -4.68 3.15 -10.08
CA TYR A 49 -5.16 2.70 -8.78
C TYR A 49 -6.16 1.56 -8.98
N THR A 50 -6.09 0.54 -8.14
CA THR A 50 -7.05 -0.57 -8.14
C THR A 50 -7.30 -0.95 -6.70
N GLN A 51 -8.57 -0.93 -6.31
CA GLN A 51 -9.04 -1.39 -5.02
C GLN A 51 -9.81 -2.69 -5.25
N VAL A 52 -9.38 -3.76 -4.59
CA VAL A 52 -10.06 -5.07 -4.64
C VAL A 52 -10.43 -5.44 -3.22
N MET A 53 -11.69 -5.84 -3.04
CA MET A 53 -12.14 -6.49 -1.81
C MET A 53 -12.33 -7.97 -2.12
N ALA A 54 -11.56 -8.82 -1.46
CA ALA A 54 -11.84 -10.25 -1.41
C ALA A 54 -12.76 -10.52 -0.20
N PRO A 55 -13.71 -11.47 -0.29
CA PRO A 55 -14.53 -11.84 0.85
C PRO A 55 -13.68 -12.55 1.90
N ASP A 56 -13.97 -12.27 3.18
CA ASP A 56 -13.41 -12.87 4.41
C ASP A 56 -11.88 -13.09 4.38
N GLU A 57 -11.15 -12.28 5.15
CA GLU A 57 -9.71 -12.40 5.34
C GLU A 57 -9.27 -13.83 5.72
N ALA A 58 -10.13 -14.61 6.40
CA ALA A 58 -9.87 -16.01 6.76
C ALA A 58 -9.90 -16.98 5.56
N LYS A 59 -10.56 -16.62 4.46
CA LYS A 59 -10.56 -17.39 3.20
C LYS A 59 -9.39 -17.00 2.29
N PHE A 60 -8.88 -15.79 2.44
CA PHE A 60 -7.79 -15.28 1.62
C PHE A 60 -6.41 -15.65 2.20
N PHE A 61 -6.27 -15.62 3.53
CA PHE A 61 -5.04 -16.00 4.23
C PHE A 61 -5.31 -17.12 5.24
N ASP A 62 -4.56 -18.23 5.12
CA ASP A 62 -4.45 -19.20 6.21
C ASP A 62 -3.50 -18.62 7.27
N TRP A 63 -4.08 -17.92 8.24
CA TRP A 63 -3.36 -17.28 9.33
C TRP A 63 -2.53 -18.25 10.17
N THR A 64 -2.83 -19.56 10.15
CA THR A 64 -2.05 -20.57 10.89
C THR A 64 -0.78 -20.99 10.17
N LYS A 65 -0.71 -20.75 8.85
CA LYS A 65 0.43 -21.10 7.99
C LYS A 65 1.17 -19.90 7.43
N THR A 66 0.63 -18.70 7.64
CA THR A 66 1.19 -17.47 7.10
C THR A 66 2.12 -16.83 8.11
N SER A 67 3.40 -16.70 7.74
CA SER A 67 4.34 -15.82 8.44
C SER A 67 4.37 -14.49 7.71
N ILE A 68 3.83 -13.43 8.33
CA ILE A 68 3.91 -12.09 7.76
C ILE A 68 5.22 -11.44 8.21
N ALA A 69 6.11 -11.19 7.26
CA ALA A 69 7.29 -10.37 7.49
C ALA A 69 6.98 -8.93 7.08
N PHE A 70 6.84 -8.04 8.06
CA PHE A 70 6.79 -6.59 7.82
C PHE A 70 8.21 -6.02 7.92
N GLY A 71 8.68 -5.39 6.84
CA GLY A 71 9.89 -4.59 6.82
C GLY A 71 9.57 -3.22 6.24
N TRP A 72 10.32 -2.19 6.62
CA TRP A 72 10.22 -0.85 6.04
C TRP A 72 11.59 -0.38 5.56
N GLU A 73 11.57 0.40 4.48
CA GLU A 73 12.74 1.07 3.92
C GLU A 73 12.41 2.56 3.82
N GLU A 74 13.24 3.39 4.43
CA GLU A 74 13.13 4.84 4.36
C GLU A 74 14.26 5.37 3.48
N ILE A 75 13.89 6.07 2.41
CA ILE A 75 14.84 6.71 1.50
C ILE A 75 14.68 8.21 1.67
N TYR A 76 15.70 8.84 2.23
CA TYR A 76 15.78 10.29 2.33
C TYR A 76 16.45 10.84 1.08
N VAL A 77 15.90 11.90 0.48
CA VAL A 77 16.45 12.55 -0.71
C VAL A 77 16.61 14.04 -0.43
N GLU A 78 17.84 14.54 -0.51
CA GLU A 78 18.16 15.96 -0.35
C GLU A 78 18.75 16.49 -1.67
N ASN A 79 18.20 17.59 -2.19
CA ASN A 79 18.63 18.20 -3.46
C ASN A 79 18.65 17.25 -4.67
N GLY A 80 17.71 16.30 -4.71
CA GLY A 80 17.59 15.34 -5.81
C GLY A 80 18.64 14.21 -5.80
N GLN A 81 19.40 14.07 -4.72
CA GLN A 81 20.31 12.94 -4.49
C GLN A 81 19.86 12.16 -3.26
N PRO A 82 19.79 10.82 -3.34
CA PRO A 82 19.49 10.01 -2.15
C PRO A 82 20.60 10.19 -1.12
N LEU A 83 20.21 10.44 0.13
CA LEU A 83 21.08 10.35 1.30
C LEU A 83 21.41 8.87 1.51
N VAL A 84 22.47 8.42 0.85
CA VAL A 84 23.03 7.08 1.08
C VAL A 84 23.86 7.14 2.35
N SER A 85 23.26 6.81 3.51
CA SER A 85 24.07 6.51 4.68
C SER A 85 24.78 5.18 4.43
N LYS A 86 26.11 5.16 4.50
CA LYS A 86 26.92 3.92 4.37
C LYS A 86 26.71 2.94 5.52
N GLU A 87 25.94 3.34 6.53
CA GLU A 87 25.60 2.57 7.70
C GLU A 87 24.07 2.60 7.79
N GLY A 88 23.45 1.46 7.52
CA GLY A 88 22.01 1.30 7.64
C GLY A 88 21.55 1.73 9.04
N VAL A 89 20.37 2.35 9.07
CA VAL A 89 19.72 2.97 10.24
C VAL A 89 20.17 4.41 10.49
N ALA A 90 19.48 5.36 9.85
CA ALA A 90 19.34 6.70 10.41
C ALA A 90 18.63 6.56 11.77
N ARG A 91 19.36 6.78 12.86
CA ARG A 91 18.78 6.90 14.19
C ARG A 91 18.08 8.25 14.28
N LEU A 92 16.77 8.24 14.58
CA LEU A 92 16.08 9.36 15.22
C LEU A 92 16.34 9.33 16.73
#